data_AF-A0A7S2YDS0-F1
#
_entry.id   AF-A0A7S2YDS0-F1
#
_cell.length_a   1.000
_cell.length_b   1.000
_cell.length_c   1.000
_cell.angle_alpha   90.00
_cell.angle_beta   90.00
_cell.angle_gamma   90.00
#
_symmetry.space_group_name_H-M   'P 1'
#
loop_
_entity.id
_entity.type
_entity.pdbx_description
1 polymer ?
#
loop_
_entity_poly.entity_id
_entity_poly.type
_entity_poly.pdbx_seq_one_letter_code
_entity_poly.pdbx_strand_id
1 'polypeptide(L)'
;DDVVKRGVEAALAQVENYSTKSPYKRGIREQMTFRSFRSLWRRINSRVKSDLDPALVWREIVSFIKGSIVALDLMDSDRSDPNKRFLSRDQYIALPRKVSRLSEKQRGVVFELFQSYEALKKKEGMFDEMDVVYNLAGRALLFCCQHQSNSRTLPIDALYYKIS
;
A
#
# COMPACT_ATOMS: atom_id res chain seq x y z
N ASP A 1 42.26 21.52 -14.90
CA ASP A 1 41.10 20.62 -14.99
C ASP A 1 39.89 21.06 -14.15
N ASP A 2 39.43 22.30 -14.34
CA ASP A 2 38.31 22.85 -13.56
C ASP A 2 37.06 23.16 -14.42
N VAL A 3 37.27 23.36 -15.73
CA VAL A 3 36.22 23.59 -16.72
C VAL A 3 35.47 22.30 -17.05
N VAL A 4 36.21 21.18 -17.18
CA VAL A 4 35.63 19.87 -17.51
C VAL A 4 34.74 19.35 -16.37
N LYS A 5 35.17 19.50 -15.11
CA LYS A 5 34.38 19.11 -13.94
C LYS A 5 33.06 19.88 -13.85
N ARG A 6 33.09 21.20 -14.03
CA ARG A 6 31.88 22.03 -14.06
C ARG A 6 30.93 21.65 -15.19
N GLY A 7 31.47 21.30 -16.36
CA GLY A 7 30.66 20.79 -17.48
C GLY A 7 29.94 19.49 -17.15
N VAL A 8 30.64 18.54 -16.52
CA VAL A 8 30.06 17.26 -16.09
C VAL A 8 29.02 17.45 -14.99
N GLU A 9 29.29 18.29 -14.00
CA GLU A 9 28.38 18.56 -12.89
C GLU A 9 27.11 19.29 -13.35
N ALA A 10 27.25 20.24 -14.28
CA ALA A 10 26.10 20.91 -14.90
C ALA A 10 25.25 19.94 -15.72
N ALA A 11 25.86 18.99 -16.44
CA ALA A 11 25.14 17.96 -17.18
C ALA A 11 24.38 17.00 -16.25
N LEU A 12 24.99 16.57 -15.14
CA LEU A 12 24.32 15.73 -14.14
C LEU A 12 23.14 16.46 -13.48
N ALA A 13 23.32 17.74 -13.12
CA ALA A 13 22.26 18.58 -12.56
C ALA A 13 21.10 18.83 -13.55
N GLN A 14 21.38 18.87 -14.85
CA GLN A 14 20.35 18.94 -15.90
C GLN A 14 19.57 17.63 -16.02
N VAL A 15 20.25 16.48 -15.96
CA VAL A 15 19.59 15.15 -15.97
C VAL A 15 18.69 14.96 -14.74
N GLU A 16 19.14 15.38 -13.55
CA GLU A 16 18.32 15.37 -12.33
C GLU A 16 17.12 16.33 -12.42
N ASN A 17 17.29 17.52 -12.99
CA ASN A 17 16.19 18.46 -13.25
C ASN A 17 15.18 17.92 -14.28
N TYR A 18 15.64 17.24 -15.32
CA TYR A 18 14.75 16.64 -16.34
C TYR A 18 13.92 15.49 -15.77
N SER A 19 14.55 14.67 -14.92
CA SER A 19 13.86 13.61 -14.18
C SER A 19 12.82 14.18 -13.21
N THR A 20 13.08 15.33 -12.57
CA THR A 20 12.16 15.93 -11.59
C THR A 20 11.05 16.78 -12.22
N LYS A 21 11.22 17.31 -13.44
CA LYS A 21 10.25 18.20 -14.10
C LYS A 21 9.45 17.58 -15.26
N SER A 22 9.64 16.30 -15.58
CA SER A 22 8.85 15.65 -16.64
C SER A 22 7.35 15.69 -16.31
N PRO A 23 6.49 16.29 -17.17
CA PRO A 23 5.04 16.34 -16.96
C PRO A 23 4.40 14.94 -16.94
N TYR A 24 5.12 13.89 -17.38
CA TYR A 24 4.72 12.48 -17.30
C TYR A 24 4.90 11.84 -15.91
N LYS A 25 5.65 12.46 -14.99
CA LYS A 25 5.77 11.94 -13.61
C LYS A 25 4.47 12.02 -12.81
N ARG A 26 3.52 12.85 -13.23
CA ARG A 26 2.21 13.01 -12.56
C ARG A 26 1.23 11.85 -12.80
N GLY A 27 1.60 10.84 -13.58
CA GLY A 27 0.73 9.70 -13.91
C GLY A 27 1.19 8.34 -13.39
N ILE A 28 2.47 8.17 -13.02
CA ILE A 28 2.99 6.87 -12.59
C ILE A 28 2.95 6.84 -11.06
N ARG A 29 1.95 6.13 -10.52
CA ARG A 29 1.92 5.81 -9.09
C ARG A 29 3.10 4.91 -8.76
N GLU A 30 3.75 5.17 -7.62
CA GLU A 30 4.86 4.35 -7.17
C GLU A 30 4.35 3.16 -6.34
N GLN A 31 4.94 1.97 -6.58
CA GLN A 31 4.68 0.81 -5.76
C GLN A 31 5.40 0.96 -4.40
N MET A 32 4.65 0.77 -3.33
CA MET A 32 5.15 0.59 -1.98
C MET A 32 5.83 -0.78 -1.89
N THR A 33 7.16 -0.77 -1.86
CA THR A 33 7.99 -1.93 -1.55
C THR A 33 8.44 -1.90 -0.10
N PHE A 34 9.02 -3.00 0.41
CA PHE A 34 9.66 -2.99 1.73
C PHE A 34 10.74 -1.89 1.86
N ARG A 35 11.48 -1.60 0.78
CA ARG A 35 12.50 -0.54 0.79
C ARG A 35 11.86 0.84 1.03
N SER A 36 10.77 1.14 0.32
CA SER A 36 10.01 2.38 0.48
C SER A 36 9.34 2.44 1.86
N PHE A 37 8.75 1.34 2.32
CA PHE A 37 8.18 1.23 3.66
C PHE A 37 9.21 1.51 4.76
N ARG A 38 10.40 0.90 4.66
CA ARG A 38 11.50 1.11 5.61
C ARG A 38 11.98 2.56 5.61
N SER A 39 12.08 3.19 4.44
CA SER A 39 12.40 4.62 4.32
C SER A 39 11.34 5.50 5.02
N LEU A 40 10.06 5.15 4.89
CA LEU A 40 8.95 5.85 5.51
C LEU A 40 8.70 5.48 6.99
N TRP A 41 9.43 4.50 7.53
CA TRP A 41 9.17 3.94 8.86
C TRP A 41 9.10 4.99 9.97
N ARG A 42 10.02 5.96 9.98
CA ARG A 42 10.00 7.06 10.96
C ARG A 42 8.70 7.86 10.94
N ARG A 43 8.11 8.04 9.76
CA ARG A 43 6.83 8.75 9.58
C ARG A 43 5.67 7.87 10.03
N ILE A 44 5.67 6.60 9.63
CA ILE A 44 4.65 5.60 10.01
C ILE A 44 4.60 5.44 11.54
N ASN A 45 5.76 5.28 12.17
CA ASN A 45 5.89 5.01 13.60
C ASN A 45 5.95 6.30 14.47
N SER A 46 5.78 7.48 13.88
CA SER A 46 5.91 8.76 14.60
C SER A 46 4.92 8.91 15.75
N ARG A 47 3.70 8.38 15.59
CA ARG A 47 2.62 8.44 16.58
C ARG A 47 2.64 7.26 17.55
N VAL A 48 2.85 6.06 17.03
CA VAL A 48 2.79 4.81 17.82
C VAL A 48 4.04 4.64 18.70
N LYS A 49 5.21 5.11 18.25
CA LYS A 49 6.50 5.01 18.97
C LYS A 49 6.81 3.58 19.41
N SER A 50 6.49 2.62 18.55
CA SER A 50 6.75 1.20 18.73
C SER A 50 8.25 0.87 18.61
N ASP A 51 8.69 -0.12 19.38
CA ASP A 51 10.01 -0.74 19.33
C ASP A 51 10.08 -1.91 18.33
N LEU A 52 8.97 -2.24 17.67
CA LEU A 52 8.91 -3.33 16.70
C LEU A 52 9.80 -3.05 15.48
N ASP A 53 10.42 -4.12 14.97
CA ASP A 53 11.20 -4.08 13.74
C ASP A 53 10.28 -3.80 12.52
N PRO A 54 10.59 -2.78 11.67
CA PRO A 54 9.83 -2.53 10.44
C PRO A 54 9.70 -3.76 9.53
N ALA A 55 10.68 -4.66 9.49
CA ALA A 55 10.59 -5.88 8.67
C ALA A 55 9.50 -6.84 9.20
N LEU A 56 9.40 -6.96 10.52
CA LEU A 56 8.37 -7.75 11.19
C LEU A 56 6.97 -7.15 10.91
N VAL A 57 6.82 -5.83 11.06
CA VAL A 57 5.56 -5.13 10.82
C VAL A 57 5.12 -5.26 9.36
N TRP A 58 6.03 -5.03 8.42
CA TRP A 58 5.76 -5.21 7.00
C TRP A 58 5.28 -6.61 6.68
N ARG A 59 5.95 -7.64 7.22
CA ARG A 59 5.57 -9.04 7.02
C ARG A 59 4.17 -9.33 7.54
N GLU A 60 3.81 -8.86 8.73
CA GLU A 60 2.47 -9.07 9.30
C GLU A 60 1.39 -8.39 8.44
N ILE A 61 1.66 -7.16 7.96
CA ILE A 61 0.74 -6.43 7.08
C ILE A 61 0.49 -7.21 5.79
N VAL A 62 1.54 -7.58 5.08
CA VAL A 62 1.43 -8.23 3.77
C VAL A 62 0.86 -9.65 3.92
N SER A 63 1.32 -10.43 4.90
CA SER A 63 0.96 -11.86 4.99
C SER A 63 -0.42 -12.10 5.60
N PHE A 64 -0.85 -11.28 6.56
CA PHE A 64 -2.04 -11.58 7.35
C PHE A 64 -3.11 -10.52 7.20
N ILE A 65 -2.77 -9.27 7.50
CA ILE A 65 -3.77 -8.19 7.52
C ILE A 65 -4.36 -8.02 6.12
N LYS A 66 -3.51 -7.91 5.09
CA LYS A 66 -3.96 -7.77 3.69
C LYS A 66 -3.98 -9.09 2.91
N GLY A 67 -3.05 -10.01 3.20
CA GLY A 67 -2.84 -11.24 2.41
C GLY A 67 -3.55 -12.50 2.89
N SER A 68 -4.31 -12.44 3.98
CA SER A 68 -5.09 -13.62 4.41
C SER A 68 -6.21 -13.93 3.42
N ILE A 69 -6.62 -15.19 3.36
CA ILE A 69 -7.75 -15.63 2.51
C ILE A 69 -9.01 -14.82 2.85
N VAL A 70 -9.26 -14.57 4.13
CA VAL A 70 -10.41 -13.77 4.58
C VAL A 70 -10.33 -12.32 4.08
N ALA A 71 -9.13 -11.72 4.05
CA ALA A 71 -8.94 -10.38 3.48
C ALA A 71 -9.12 -10.35 1.95
N LEU A 72 -8.95 -11.50 1.28
CA LEU A 72 -9.08 -11.68 -0.15
C LEU A 72 -10.40 -12.33 -0.56
N ASP A 73 -11.34 -12.55 0.36
CA ASP A 73 -12.63 -13.15 0.04
C ASP A 73 -13.53 -12.15 -0.67
N LEU A 74 -13.42 -12.18 -2.01
CA LEU A 74 -14.10 -11.26 -2.90
C LEU A 74 -15.53 -11.66 -3.24
N MET A 75 -15.99 -12.83 -2.82
CA MET A 75 -17.34 -13.33 -3.14
C MET A 75 -18.39 -12.77 -2.19
N ASP A 76 -18.03 -12.57 -0.91
CA ASP A 76 -18.93 -12.02 0.14
C ASP A 76 -18.61 -10.54 0.48
N SER A 77 -17.58 -9.99 -0.16
CA SER A 77 -17.20 -8.58 0.03
C SER A 77 -18.07 -7.65 -0.82
N ASP A 78 -18.73 -6.69 -0.16
CA ASP A 78 -19.21 -5.49 -0.84
C ASP A 78 -17.98 -4.71 -1.30
N ARG A 79 -17.75 -4.68 -2.61
CA ARG A 79 -16.59 -4.04 -3.22
C ARG A 79 -16.61 -2.53 -3.14
N SER A 80 -17.76 -1.94 -2.82
CA SER A 80 -17.86 -0.52 -2.54
C SER A 80 -17.23 -0.16 -1.19
N ASP A 81 -17.10 -1.11 -0.26
CA ASP A 81 -16.49 -0.88 1.04
C ASP A 81 -14.97 -1.12 1.01
N PRO A 82 -14.14 -0.06 1.09
CA PRO A 82 -12.69 -0.17 1.16
C PRO A 82 -12.16 -0.91 2.40
N ASN A 83 -12.98 -1.11 3.43
CA ASN A 83 -12.55 -1.78 4.66
C ASN A 83 -12.64 -3.29 4.59
N LYS A 84 -13.28 -3.87 3.56
CA LYS A 84 -13.35 -5.32 3.34
C LYS A 84 -12.10 -5.92 2.68
N ARG A 85 -11.06 -5.10 2.46
CA ARG A 85 -9.82 -5.47 1.74
C ARG A 85 -8.71 -6.02 2.64
N PHE A 86 -8.97 -6.01 3.93
CA PHE A 86 -8.02 -6.37 4.96
C PHE A 86 -8.78 -6.82 6.20
N LEU A 87 -8.14 -7.59 7.06
CA LEU A 87 -8.74 -8.01 8.32
C LEU A 87 -9.08 -6.81 9.20
N SER A 88 -10.23 -6.85 9.87
CA SER A 88 -10.51 -5.95 10.98
C SER A 88 -9.50 -6.18 12.11
N ARG A 89 -9.40 -5.21 13.04
CA ARG A 89 -8.51 -5.31 14.19
C ARG A 89 -8.77 -6.58 14.99
N ASP A 90 -10.03 -6.89 15.24
CA ASP A 90 -10.43 -8.03 16.05
C ASP A 90 -10.16 -9.35 15.34
N GLN A 91 -10.42 -9.40 14.02
CA GLN A 91 -10.08 -10.57 13.20
C GLN A 91 -8.57 -10.84 13.19
N TYR A 92 -7.74 -9.79 13.07
CA TYR A 92 -6.28 -9.92 13.09
C TYR A 92 -5.76 -10.34 14.46
N ILE A 93 -6.28 -9.75 15.55
CA ILE A 93 -5.89 -10.11 16.92
C ILE A 93 -6.26 -11.57 17.22
N ALA A 94 -7.44 -12.01 16.78
CA ALA A 94 -7.95 -13.37 16.98
C ALA A 94 -7.23 -14.46 16.16
N LEU A 95 -6.26 -14.11 15.30
CA LEU A 95 -5.54 -15.12 14.50
C LEU A 95 -4.86 -16.17 15.41
N PRO A 96 -4.87 -17.46 15.03
CA PRO A 96 -4.17 -18.48 15.81
C PRO A 96 -2.68 -18.17 15.96
N ARG A 97 -2.07 -18.47 17.12
CA ARG A 97 -0.61 -18.31 17.33
C ARG A 97 0.26 -19.09 16.34
N LYS A 98 -0.29 -20.15 15.73
CA LYS A 98 0.37 -20.92 14.67
C LYS A 98 0.54 -20.10 13.38
N VAL A 99 -0.34 -19.12 13.15
CA VAL A 99 -0.34 -18.24 11.97
C VAL A 99 0.61 -17.07 12.18
N SER A 100 0.44 -16.31 13.27
CA SER A 100 1.35 -15.21 13.64
C SER A 100 1.94 -15.47 15.02
N ARG A 101 3.28 -15.36 15.15
CA ARG A 101 4.00 -15.57 16.40
C ARG A 101 3.88 -14.40 17.39
N LEU A 102 3.27 -13.29 16.98
CA LEU A 102 3.09 -12.11 17.82
C LEU A 102 2.04 -12.33 18.90
N SER A 103 2.27 -11.73 20.06
CA SER A 103 1.25 -11.61 21.10
C SER A 103 0.10 -10.70 20.64
N GLU A 104 -1.08 -10.87 21.21
CA GLU A 104 -2.26 -10.03 20.92
C GLU A 104 -1.96 -8.53 21.12
N LYS A 105 -1.18 -8.19 22.17
CA LYS A 105 -0.73 -6.81 22.42
C LYS A 105 0.14 -6.30 21.28
N GLN A 106 1.13 -7.07 20.84
CA GLN A 106 1.99 -6.69 19.70
C GLN A 106 1.19 -6.58 18.41
N ARG A 107 0.21 -7.46 18.18
CA ARG A 107 -0.71 -7.37 17.04
C ARG A 107 -1.56 -6.09 17.09
N GLY A 108 -2.04 -5.69 18.26
CA GLY A 108 -2.70 -4.39 18.44
C GLY A 108 -1.83 -3.23 17.95
N VAL A 109 -0.54 -3.23 18.36
CA VAL A 109 0.44 -2.21 17.93
C VAL A 109 0.70 -2.28 16.41
N VAL A 110 0.85 -3.48 15.85
CA VAL A 110 1.01 -3.67 14.40
C VAL A 110 -0.21 -3.12 13.64
N PHE A 111 -1.42 -3.30 14.16
CA PHE A 111 -2.63 -2.79 13.52
C PHE A 111 -2.68 -1.25 13.52
N GLU A 112 -2.27 -0.59 14.59
CA GLU A 112 -2.17 0.88 14.63
C GLU A 112 -1.10 1.41 13.66
N LEU A 113 0.03 0.70 13.55
CA LEU A 113 1.07 0.99 12.55
C LEU A 113 0.55 0.79 11.13
N PHE A 114 -0.23 -0.26 10.88
CA PHE A 114 -0.90 -0.53 9.61
C PHE A 114 -1.83 0.62 9.21
N GLN A 115 -2.65 1.13 10.13
CA GLN A 115 -3.52 2.28 9.84
C GLN A 115 -2.72 3.54 9.50
N SER A 116 -1.63 3.80 10.24
CA SER A 116 -0.73 4.91 9.96
C SER A 116 -0.05 4.76 8.59
N TYR A 117 0.33 3.54 8.25
CA TYR A 117 0.88 3.15 6.96
C TYR A 117 -0.11 3.39 5.81
N GLU A 118 -1.35 2.88 5.89
CA GLU A 118 -2.36 3.04 4.82
C GLU A 118 -2.71 4.52 4.61
N ALA A 119 -2.83 5.29 5.69
CA ALA A 119 -3.09 6.73 5.60
C ALA A 119 -1.93 7.47 4.91
N LEU A 120 -0.68 7.13 5.24
CA LEU A 120 0.49 7.72 4.62
C LEU A 120 0.61 7.31 3.15
N LYS A 121 0.48 6.03 2.84
CA LYS A 121 0.49 5.49 1.47
C LYS A 121 -0.55 6.20 0.60
N LYS A 122 -1.76 6.40 1.13
CA LYS A 122 -2.82 7.15 0.46
C LYS A 122 -2.44 8.60 0.20
N LYS A 123 -1.86 9.28 1.19
CA LYS A 123 -1.40 10.68 1.06
C LYS A 123 -0.30 10.83 -0.01
N GLU A 124 0.61 9.88 -0.11
CA GLU A 124 1.71 9.89 -1.09
C GLU A 124 1.27 9.39 -2.48
N GLY A 125 0.01 8.98 -2.67
CA GLY A 125 -0.50 8.47 -3.95
C GLY A 125 0.11 7.12 -4.36
N MET A 126 0.66 6.36 -3.42
CA MET A 126 1.32 5.08 -3.66
C MET A 126 0.33 3.91 -3.59
N PHE A 127 0.69 2.77 -4.17
CA PHE A 127 -0.07 1.52 -4.06
C PHE A 127 0.85 0.38 -3.59
N ASP A 128 0.33 -0.63 -2.91
CA ASP A 128 1.10 -1.85 -2.61
C ASP A 128 0.65 -3.04 -3.46
N GLU A 129 1.38 -4.14 -3.34
CA GLU A 129 1.10 -5.39 -4.05
C GLU A 129 -0.34 -5.87 -3.83
N MET A 130 -0.86 -5.76 -2.60
CA MET A 130 -2.18 -6.26 -2.27
C MET A 130 -3.30 -5.38 -2.85
N ASP A 131 -3.05 -4.08 -3.05
CA ASP A 131 -3.97 -3.20 -3.79
C ASP A 131 -4.12 -3.66 -5.25
N VAL A 132 -3.03 -4.13 -5.87
CA VAL A 132 -3.04 -4.66 -7.25
C VAL A 132 -3.77 -6.00 -7.29
N VAL A 133 -3.44 -6.93 -6.39
CA VAL A 133 -4.08 -8.25 -6.28
C VAL A 133 -5.59 -8.10 -6.11
N TYR A 134 -6.02 -7.26 -5.17
CA TYR A 134 -7.44 -7.02 -4.92
C TYR A 134 -8.15 -6.45 -6.15
N ASN A 135 -7.53 -5.49 -6.84
CA ASN A 135 -8.11 -4.92 -8.06
C ASN A 135 -8.19 -5.94 -9.22
N LEU A 136 -7.15 -6.76 -9.40
CA LEU A 136 -7.11 -7.76 -10.46
C LEU A 136 -8.09 -8.91 -10.23
N ALA A 137 -8.06 -9.51 -9.04
CA ALA A 137 -9.02 -10.55 -8.64
C ALA A 137 -10.46 -10.00 -8.64
N GLY A 138 -10.58 -8.71 -8.29
CA GLY A 138 -11.69 -7.83 -8.59
C GLY A 138 -12.26 -8.06 -9.99
N ARG A 139 -11.50 -7.62 -10.99
CA ARG A 139 -11.89 -7.67 -12.40
C ARG A 139 -12.17 -9.10 -12.88
N ALA A 140 -11.34 -10.07 -12.49
CA ALA A 140 -11.52 -11.47 -12.86
C ALA A 140 -12.91 -11.99 -12.48
N LEU A 141 -13.37 -11.71 -11.27
CA LEU A 141 -14.70 -12.13 -10.83
C LEU A 141 -15.85 -11.39 -11.53
N LEU A 142 -15.67 -10.13 -11.94
CA LEU A 142 -16.67 -9.45 -12.78
C LEU A 142 -16.83 -10.15 -14.13
N PHE A 143 -15.73 -10.63 -14.73
CA PHE A 143 -15.81 -11.43 -15.96
C PHE A 143 -16.53 -12.76 -15.74
N CYS A 144 -16.40 -13.37 -14.56
CA CYS A 144 -17.14 -14.59 -14.21
C CYS A 144 -18.63 -14.33 -13.89
N CYS A 145 -18.99 -13.13 -13.42
CA CYS A 145 -20.34 -12.78 -12.97
C CYS A 145 -21.17 -11.92 -13.96
N GLN A 146 -20.61 -11.45 -15.08
CA GLN A 146 -21.38 -10.85 -16.18
C GLN A 146 -21.65 -11.95 -17.24
N HIS A 147 -22.83 -12.58 -17.39
CA HIS A 147 -24.20 -12.05 -17.52
C HIS A 147 -24.75 -11.14 -16.41
N GLN A 148 -24.70 -9.83 -16.68
CA GLN A 148 -25.57 -8.73 -16.24
C GLN A 148 -24.85 -7.51 -15.63
N SER A 149 -25.21 -6.37 -16.24
CA SER A 149 -25.06 -4.97 -15.82
C SER A 149 -23.73 -4.25 -16.11
N ASN A 150 -23.90 -3.08 -16.73
CA ASN A 150 -22.97 -2.27 -17.50
C ASN A 150 -22.25 -1.21 -16.64
N SER A 151 -21.85 -1.55 -15.41
CA SER A 151 -21.11 -0.61 -14.55
C SER A 151 -19.63 -0.64 -14.91
N ARG A 152 -19.17 0.39 -15.63
CA ARG A 152 -17.81 0.49 -16.20
C ARG A 152 -16.76 1.09 -15.27
N THR A 153 -17.10 1.46 -14.04
CA THR A 153 -16.13 2.07 -13.11
C THR A 153 -15.62 1.08 -12.09
N LEU A 154 -14.46 0.49 -12.37
CA LEU A 154 -13.54 -0.03 -11.35
C LEU A 154 -12.11 0.44 -11.64
N PRO A 155 -11.58 1.39 -10.86
CA PRO A 155 -10.13 1.49 -10.81
C PRO A 155 -9.61 1.89 -9.42
N ILE A 156 -8.34 1.56 -9.18
CA ILE A 156 -7.50 2.13 -8.12
C ILE A 156 -7.67 3.65 -7.95
N ASP A 157 -8.17 4.37 -8.96
CA ASP A 157 -8.50 5.79 -8.92
C ASP A 157 -9.60 6.15 -7.93
N ALA A 158 -10.65 5.35 -7.77
CA ALA A 158 -11.69 5.60 -6.76
C ALA A 158 -11.16 5.51 -5.31
N LEU A 159 -10.03 4.82 -5.11
CA LEU A 159 -9.44 4.65 -3.78
C LEU A 159 -8.65 5.90 -3.31
N TYR A 160 -8.23 6.75 -4.26
CA TYR A 160 -7.33 7.87 -4.03
C TYR A 160 -7.84 9.22 -4.55
N TYR A 161 -8.88 9.25 -5.39
CA TYR A 161 -9.59 10.49 -5.73
C TYR A 161 -10.65 10.81 -4.67
N LYS A 162 -10.45 11.92 -3.94
CA LYS A 162 -11.58 12.72 -3.45
C LYS A 162 -12.09 13.52 -4.65
N ILE A 163 -13.34 13.29 -5.04
CA ILE A 163 -14.07 14.30 -5.81
C ILE A 163 -14.13 15.54 -4.90
N SER A 164 -13.60 16.65 -5.41
CA SER A 164 -13.61 17.96 -4.74
C SER A 164 -15.03 18.47 -4.55
#